data_AF-A0A7C1GQP0-F1
#
_entry.id   AF-A0A7C1GQP0-F1
#
_cell.length_a   1.000
_cell.length_b   1.000
_cell.length_c   1.000
_cell.angle_alpha   90.00
_cell.angle_beta   90.00
_cell.angle_gamma   90.00
#
_symmetry.space_group_name_H-M   'P 1'
#
loop_
_entity.id
_entity.type
_entity.pdbx_description
1 polymer ?
#
loop_
_entity_poly.entity_id
_entity_poly.type
_entity_poly.pdbx_seq_one_letter_code
_entity_poly.pdbx_strand_id
1 'polypeptide(L)'
;MILYYFKKYWWVVSAAIIALAYVIPYQLVIGLLFAQIVAVNLVSLRIRHYLKPERNVKSLRNLLVLEFKDFLESYGVSCDYPPRGDYSSVDLIADIFGEKTVFSIREGNDQIHNSEVQSLAASLSKYGASHGVILVDGLLPIEAKRLAESYGLEFKRYRKYKEEARETLGSNPNR
;
A
#
# COMPACT_ATOMS: atom_id res chain seq x y z
N MET A 1 -1.22 4.36 25.19
CA MET A 1 -1.55 5.44 26.16
C MET A 1 -0.52 6.57 26.15
N ILE A 2 0.79 6.31 26.31
CA ILE A 2 1.88 7.31 26.28
C ILE A 2 1.90 8.20 25.02
N LEU A 3 1.54 7.68 23.86
CA LEU A 3 1.57 8.40 22.58
C LEU A 3 0.47 9.46 22.41
N TYR A 4 -0.71 9.23 23.00
CA TYR A 4 -1.79 10.22 22.98
C TYR A 4 -1.40 11.44 23.82
N TYR A 5 -0.72 11.21 24.94
CA TYR A 5 -0.12 12.27 25.74
C TYR A 5 0.99 13.01 24.97
N PHE A 6 1.87 12.29 24.25
CA PHE A 6 2.96 12.95 23.50
C PHE A 6 2.46 13.92 22.42
N LYS A 7 1.41 13.55 21.66
CA LYS A 7 0.79 14.44 20.66
C LYS A 7 -0.01 15.58 21.30
N LYS A 8 -0.69 15.29 22.43
CA LYS A 8 -1.53 16.26 23.16
C LYS A 8 -0.73 17.28 23.97
N TYR A 9 0.51 17.00 24.37
CA TYR A 9 1.36 17.92 25.16
C TYR A 9 2.58 18.43 24.39
N TRP A 10 2.65 18.16 23.07
CA TRP A 10 3.76 18.57 22.19
C TRP A 10 4.04 20.08 22.22
N TRP A 11 2.98 20.89 22.22
CA TRP A 11 3.02 22.35 22.26
C TRP A 11 3.50 22.89 23.61
N VAL A 12 3.28 22.14 24.71
CA VAL A 12 3.76 22.50 26.05
C VAL A 12 5.28 22.37 26.14
N VAL A 13 5.85 21.33 25.52
CA VAL A 13 7.31 21.13 25.46
C VAL A 13 7.98 22.22 24.64
N SER A 14 7.39 22.61 23.50
CA SER A 14 7.91 23.72 22.69
C SER A 14 7.81 25.06 23.41
N ALA A 15 6.71 25.31 24.15
CA ALA A 15 6.58 26.52 24.96
C ALA A 15 7.64 26.60 26.08
N ALA A 16 7.97 25.47 26.72
CA ALA A 16 9.03 25.42 27.74
C ALA A 16 10.44 25.69 27.15
N ILE A 17 10.73 25.17 25.96
CA ILE A 17 12.01 25.42 25.27
C ILE A 17 12.13 26.88 24.83
N ILE A 18 11.04 27.48 24.37
CA ILE A 18 11.01 28.92 24.01
C ILE A 18 11.17 29.80 25.27
N ALA A 19 10.60 29.41 26.41
CA ALA A 19 10.79 30.11 27.68
C ALA A 19 12.25 30.05 28.18
N LEU A 20 12.99 28.98 27.87
CA LEU A 20 14.42 28.85 28.16
C LEU A 20 15.30 29.79 27.32
N ALA A 21 14.78 30.40 26.25
CA ALA A 21 15.50 31.40 25.46
C ALA A 21 15.85 32.67 26.24
N TYR A 22 15.22 32.90 27.39
CA TYR A 22 15.55 34.00 28.31
C TYR A 22 16.81 33.75 29.14
N VAL A 23 17.29 32.50 29.21
CA VAL A 23 18.41 32.09 30.08
C VAL A 23 19.59 31.54 29.29
N ILE A 24 19.34 30.99 28.09
CA ILE A 24 20.33 30.25 27.31
C ILE A 24 20.46 30.90 25.92
N PRO A 25 21.67 30.99 25.32
CA PRO A 25 21.85 31.59 24.01
C PRO A 25 20.98 30.93 22.94
N TYR A 26 20.43 31.77 22.06
CA TYR A 26 19.45 31.40 21.04
C TYR A 26 19.86 30.21 20.14
N GLN A 27 21.16 30.04 19.90
CA GLN A 27 21.70 28.91 19.13
C GLN A 27 21.40 27.54 19.78
N LEU A 28 21.42 27.45 21.12
CA LEU A 28 21.07 26.22 21.85
C LEU A 28 19.56 25.95 21.80
N VAL A 29 18.74 26.99 21.82
CA VAL A 29 17.27 26.88 21.70
C VAL A 29 16.89 26.30 20.34
N ILE A 30 17.51 26.79 19.26
CA ILE A 30 17.31 26.24 17.91
C ILE A 30 17.74 24.77 17.86
N GLY A 31 18.90 24.43 18.44
CA GLY A 31 19.38 23.04 18.49
C GLY A 31 18.41 22.10 19.20
N LEU A 32 17.83 22.53 20.33
CA LEU A 32 16.85 21.75 21.08
C LEU A 32 15.55 21.56 20.32
N LEU A 33 15.04 22.60 19.64
CA LEU A 33 13.86 22.49 18.79
C LEU A 33 14.10 21.53 17.62
N PHE A 34 15.29 21.58 17.00
CA PHE A 34 15.65 20.67 15.92
C PHE A 34 15.72 19.21 16.40
N ALA A 35 16.36 18.97 17.56
CA ALA A 35 16.40 17.65 18.18
C ALA A 35 14.99 17.12 18.51
N GLN A 36 14.07 17.99 18.92
CA GLN A 36 12.67 17.66 19.15
C GLN A 36 12.00 17.13 17.86
N ILE A 37 12.15 17.86 16.74
CA ILE A 37 11.59 17.48 15.43
C ILE A 37 12.13 16.12 14.98
N VAL A 38 13.45 15.91 15.10
CA VAL A 38 14.11 14.64 14.76
C VAL A 38 13.56 13.50 15.62
N ALA A 39 13.40 13.71 16.92
CA ALA A 39 12.84 12.69 17.83
C ALA A 39 11.40 12.29 17.47
N VAL A 40 10.54 13.23 17.08
CA VAL A 40 9.17 12.90 16.63
C VAL A 40 9.16 12.19 15.28
N ASN A 41 10.04 12.57 14.35
CA ASN A 41 10.16 11.86 13.09
C ASN A 41 10.67 10.43 13.29
N LEU A 42 11.63 10.20 14.19
CA LEU A 42 12.10 8.87 14.57
C LEU A 42 11.02 8.04 15.27
N VAL A 43 10.28 8.63 16.22
CA VAL A 43 9.20 7.92 16.91
C VAL A 43 8.06 7.59 15.95
N SER A 44 7.68 8.49 15.04
CA SER A 44 6.65 8.22 14.03
C SER A 44 7.07 7.17 12.99
N LEU A 45 8.34 7.17 12.56
CA LEU A 45 8.91 6.11 11.72
C LEU A 45 8.92 4.76 12.44
N ARG A 46 9.34 4.75 13.71
CA ARG A 46 9.32 3.55 14.55
C ARG A 46 7.88 3.04 14.72
N ILE A 47 6.90 3.91 14.93
CA ILE A 47 5.49 3.54 15.01
C ILE A 47 4.96 2.94 13.69
N ARG A 48 5.39 3.42 12.51
CA ARG A 48 5.05 2.75 11.24
C ARG A 48 5.59 1.32 11.15
N HIS A 49 6.70 1.02 11.81
CA HIS A 49 7.23 -0.33 11.90
C HIS A 49 6.54 -1.19 12.98
N TYR A 50 6.16 -0.61 14.13
CA TYR A 50 5.53 -1.36 15.24
C TYR A 50 4.00 -1.52 15.13
N LEU A 51 3.30 -0.66 14.39
CA LEU A 51 1.86 -0.82 14.10
C LEU A 51 1.58 -1.73 12.90
N LYS A 52 2.60 -2.19 12.17
CA LYS A 52 2.41 -3.34 11.29
C LYS A 52 2.29 -4.54 12.23
N PRO A 53 1.12 -5.19 12.35
CA PRO A 53 1.06 -6.45 13.06
C PRO A 53 2.12 -7.36 12.41
N GLU A 54 2.91 -8.06 13.22
CA GLU A 54 3.72 -9.20 12.80
C GLU A 54 2.79 -10.25 12.19
N ARG A 55 2.32 -9.99 10.97
CA ARG A 55 1.70 -10.98 10.12
C ARG A 55 2.87 -11.77 9.58
N ASN A 56 2.94 -13.01 9.99
CA ASN A 56 3.89 -14.02 9.54
C ASN A 56 3.83 -14.10 7.99
N VAL A 57 4.59 -13.24 7.30
CA VAL A 57 4.54 -13.12 5.84
C VAL A 57 5.36 -14.26 5.25
N LYS A 58 4.71 -15.42 5.10
CA LYS A 58 5.35 -16.67 4.66
C LYS A 58 5.81 -16.68 3.19
N SER A 59 5.53 -15.65 2.39
CA SER A 59 5.93 -15.59 0.96
C SER A 59 6.15 -14.16 0.47
N LEU A 60 7.08 -14.00 -0.48
CA LEU A 60 7.36 -12.72 -1.16
C LEU A 60 6.12 -12.17 -1.89
N ARG A 61 5.29 -13.04 -2.48
CA ARG A 61 3.94 -12.69 -2.97
C ARG A 61 3.10 -11.94 -1.93
N ASN A 62 3.04 -12.42 -0.69
CA ASN A 62 2.24 -11.75 0.35
C ASN A 62 2.81 -10.37 0.70
N LEU A 63 4.13 -10.16 0.63
CA LEU A 63 4.75 -8.84 0.80
C LEU A 63 4.34 -7.89 -0.34
N LEU A 64 4.37 -8.35 -1.59
CA LEU A 64 3.95 -7.57 -2.75
C LEU A 64 2.47 -7.17 -2.65
N VAL A 65 1.59 -8.09 -2.25
CA VAL A 65 0.16 -7.80 -2.07
C VAL A 65 -0.05 -6.74 -0.97
N LEU A 66 0.66 -6.86 0.16
CA LEU A 66 0.59 -5.87 1.25
C LEU A 66 1.11 -4.51 0.81
N GLU A 67 2.26 -4.46 0.13
CA GLU A 67 2.83 -3.22 -0.39
C GLU A 67 1.88 -2.54 -1.39
N PHE A 68 1.24 -3.33 -2.25
CA PHE A 68 0.29 -2.83 -3.23
C PHE A 68 -0.98 -2.28 -2.58
N LYS A 69 -1.51 -2.98 -1.56
CA LYS A 69 -2.62 -2.49 -0.76
C LYS A 69 -2.29 -1.18 -0.06
N ASP A 70 -1.16 -1.12 0.66
CA ASP A 70 -0.68 0.10 1.34
C ASP A 70 -0.54 1.26 0.34
N PHE A 71 -0.08 0.98 -0.89
CA PHE A 71 0.03 1.96 -1.96
C PHE A 71 -1.35 2.49 -2.38
N LEU A 72 -2.31 1.63 -2.74
CA LEU A 72 -3.64 2.05 -3.17
C LEU A 72 -4.38 2.84 -2.06
N GLU A 73 -4.33 2.33 -0.82
CA GLU A 73 -4.96 3.00 0.34
C GLU A 73 -4.35 4.39 0.61
N SER A 74 -3.07 4.61 0.29
CA SER A 74 -2.44 5.94 0.43
C SER A 74 -3.04 7.01 -0.49
N TYR A 75 -3.69 6.58 -1.58
CA TYR A 75 -4.46 7.44 -2.50
C TYR A 75 -5.95 7.48 -2.16
N GLY A 76 -6.39 6.84 -1.08
CA GLY A 76 -7.80 6.82 -0.65
C GLY A 76 -8.65 5.77 -1.34
N VAL A 77 -8.05 4.81 -2.03
CA VAL A 77 -8.75 3.65 -2.63
C VAL A 77 -9.09 2.66 -1.52
N SER A 78 -10.34 2.19 -1.47
CA SER A 78 -10.73 1.14 -0.53
C SER A 78 -10.25 -0.22 -1.02
N CYS A 79 -9.60 -1.01 -0.17
CA CYS A 79 -9.01 -2.28 -0.54
C CYS A 79 -9.35 -3.39 0.48
N ASP A 80 -9.94 -4.47 0.00
CA ASP A 80 -10.34 -5.63 0.78
C ASP A 80 -9.61 -6.90 0.31
N TYR A 81 -9.41 -7.83 1.25
CA TYR A 81 -8.95 -9.17 0.94
C TYR A 81 -10.15 -10.07 0.64
N PRO A 82 -9.99 -11.08 -0.24
CA PRO A 82 -11.00 -12.11 -0.38
C PRO A 82 -11.22 -12.85 0.96
N PRO A 83 -12.44 -13.37 1.23
CA PRO A 83 -12.73 -14.11 2.43
C PRO A 83 -11.83 -15.34 2.60
N ARG A 84 -11.51 -15.69 3.85
CA ARG A 84 -10.67 -16.87 4.15
C ARG A 84 -11.30 -18.14 3.59
N GLY A 85 -10.49 -18.98 2.95
CA GLY A 85 -10.95 -20.21 2.31
C GLY A 85 -11.46 -20.03 0.89
N ASP A 86 -11.32 -18.82 0.33
CA ASP A 86 -11.52 -18.62 -1.09
C ASP A 86 -10.37 -19.23 -1.89
N TYR A 87 -10.71 -20.16 -2.79
CA TYR A 87 -9.79 -20.80 -3.73
C TYR A 87 -9.71 -20.04 -5.06
N SER A 88 -10.27 -18.84 -5.13
CA SER A 88 -10.08 -17.97 -6.28
C SER A 88 -8.61 -17.54 -6.39
N SER A 89 -8.17 -17.28 -7.62
CA SER A 89 -6.84 -16.72 -7.88
C SER A 89 -6.73 -15.23 -7.54
N VAL A 90 -7.66 -14.66 -6.77
CA VAL A 90 -7.72 -13.25 -6.36
C VAL A 90 -6.87 -13.05 -5.10
N ASP A 91 -6.06 -12.00 -5.10
CA ASP A 91 -5.24 -11.59 -3.95
C ASP A 91 -5.78 -10.33 -3.26
N LEU A 92 -6.36 -9.41 -4.04
CA LEU A 92 -6.87 -8.14 -3.55
C LEU A 92 -8.08 -7.69 -4.36
N ILE A 93 -9.03 -7.03 -3.70
CA ILE A 93 -10.21 -6.41 -4.30
C ILE A 93 -10.13 -4.92 -3.97
N ALA A 94 -10.12 -4.05 -4.98
CA ALA A 94 -10.07 -2.62 -4.76
C ALA A 94 -11.27 -1.91 -5.40
N ASP A 95 -11.77 -0.88 -4.75
CA ASP A 95 -12.78 0.02 -5.31
C ASP A 95 -12.09 1.29 -5.82
N ILE A 96 -11.89 1.35 -7.13
CA ILE A 96 -11.20 2.44 -7.81
C ILE A 96 -12.25 3.24 -8.58
N PHE A 97 -12.48 4.49 -8.18
CA PHE A 97 -13.48 5.39 -8.78
C PHE A 97 -14.93 4.86 -8.80
N GLY A 98 -15.32 4.01 -7.83
CA GLY A 98 -16.65 3.41 -7.78
C GLY A 98 -16.78 2.12 -8.59
N GLU A 99 -15.68 1.65 -9.21
CA GLU A 99 -15.62 0.38 -9.92
C GLU A 99 -14.74 -0.61 -9.17
N LYS A 100 -15.28 -1.82 -8.96
CA LYS A 100 -14.54 -2.90 -8.33
C LYS A 100 -13.56 -3.53 -9.32
N THR A 101 -12.31 -3.58 -8.89
CA THR A 101 -11.22 -4.23 -9.61
C THR A 101 -10.66 -5.38 -8.77
N VAL A 102 -10.55 -6.57 -9.35
CA VAL A 102 -9.87 -7.70 -8.70
C VAL A 102 -8.44 -7.83 -9.21
N PHE A 103 -7.51 -8.04 -8.28
CA PHE A 103 -6.09 -8.16 -8.57
C PHE A 103 -5.58 -9.55 -8.23
N SER A 104 -4.75 -10.08 -9.11
CA SER A 104 -3.93 -11.28 -8.90
C SER A 104 -2.47 -10.90 -9.03
N ILE A 105 -1.69 -11.06 -7.96
CA ILE A 105 -0.29 -10.64 -7.89
C ILE A 105 0.59 -11.89 -7.88
N ARG A 106 1.56 -11.96 -8.80
CA ARG A 106 2.46 -13.11 -9.01
C ARG A 106 3.91 -12.70 -8.99
N GLU A 107 4.74 -13.56 -8.42
CA GLU A 107 6.19 -13.38 -8.35
C GLU A 107 6.86 -13.89 -9.62
N GLY A 108 7.93 -13.22 -10.07
CA GLY A 108 8.54 -13.36 -11.40
C GLY A 108 9.09 -14.72 -11.82
N ASN A 109 9.10 -15.70 -10.92
CA ASN A 109 9.53 -17.07 -11.20
C ASN A 109 8.36 -18.08 -11.16
N ASP A 110 7.16 -17.65 -10.75
CA ASP A 110 5.98 -18.50 -10.76
C ASP A 110 5.50 -18.65 -12.20
N GLN A 111 5.43 -19.90 -12.68
CA GLN A 111 4.71 -20.20 -13.91
C GLN A 111 3.23 -19.90 -13.67
N ILE A 112 2.73 -18.84 -14.30
CA ILE A 112 1.30 -18.53 -14.26
C ILE A 112 0.59 -19.59 -15.08
N HIS A 113 -0.04 -20.54 -14.40
CA HIS A 113 -0.81 -21.59 -15.05
C HIS A 113 -2.08 -21.01 -15.67
N ASN A 114 -2.48 -21.55 -16.82
CA ASN A 114 -3.70 -21.14 -17.53
C ASN A 114 -4.97 -21.24 -16.65
N SER A 115 -4.99 -22.20 -15.72
CA SER A 115 -6.06 -22.38 -14.74
C SER A 115 -6.22 -21.18 -13.80
N GLU A 116 -5.14 -20.46 -13.46
CA GLU A 116 -5.21 -19.28 -12.61
C GLU A 116 -5.83 -18.10 -13.34
N VAL A 117 -5.50 -17.93 -14.62
CA VAL A 117 -6.08 -16.89 -15.48
C VAL A 117 -7.59 -17.12 -15.63
N GLN A 118 -7.99 -18.37 -15.88
CA GLN A 118 -9.41 -18.75 -15.97
C GLN A 118 -10.14 -18.57 -14.63
N SER A 119 -9.52 -18.95 -13.52
CA SER A 119 -10.07 -18.76 -12.17
C SER A 119 -10.28 -17.28 -11.86
N LEU A 120 -9.33 -16.42 -12.23
CA LEU A 120 -9.47 -14.98 -12.07
C LEU A 120 -10.60 -14.40 -12.94
N ALA A 121 -10.67 -14.80 -14.20
CA ALA A 121 -11.75 -14.38 -15.11
C ALA A 121 -13.13 -14.75 -14.54
N ALA A 122 -13.30 -15.98 -14.04
CA ALA A 122 -14.54 -16.42 -13.39
C ALA A 122 -14.85 -15.64 -12.11
N SER A 123 -13.81 -15.16 -11.41
CA SER A 123 -13.95 -14.42 -10.16
C SER A 123 -14.48 -12.99 -10.35
N LEU A 124 -14.41 -12.43 -11.57
CA LEU A 124 -14.99 -11.13 -11.88
C LEU A 124 -16.48 -11.08 -11.53
N SER A 125 -17.24 -12.06 -12.03
CA SER A 125 -18.68 -12.16 -11.76
C SER A 125 -18.96 -12.44 -10.29
N LYS A 126 -18.13 -13.28 -9.64
CA LYS A 126 -18.26 -13.61 -8.21
C LYS A 126 -18.18 -12.38 -7.31
N TYR A 127 -17.27 -11.46 -7.63
CA TYR A 127 -17.02 -10.25 -6.85
C TYR A 127 -17.76 -9.00 -7.35
N GLY A 128 -18.54 -9.13 -8.43
CA GLY A 128 -19.16 -7.99 -9.11
C GLY A 128 -18.14 -6.96 -9.57
N ALA A 129 -16.97 -7.44 -10.03
CA ALA A 129 -15.87 -6.61 -10.48
C ALA A 129 -15.97 -6.37 -11.98
N SER A 130 -15.81 -5.11 -12.39
CA SER A 130 -15.78 -4.69 -13.79
C SER A 130 -14.43 -4.98 -14.44
N HIS A 131 -13.36 -4.95 -13.64
CA HIS A 131 -12.00 -5.07 -14.11
C HIS A 131 -11.25 -6.17 -13.36
N GLY A 132 -10.40 -6.90 -14.09
CA GLY A 132 -9.50 -7.90 -13.53
C GLY A 132 -8.08 -7.66 -14.01
N VAL A 133 -7.14 -7.61 -13.08
CA VAL A 133 -5.75 -7.25 -13.36
C VAL A 133 -4.82 -8.31 -12.81
N ILE A 134 -3.95 -8.83 -13.67
CA ILE A 134 -2.84 -9.71 -13.29
C ILE A 134 -1.57 -8.88 -13.28
N LEU A 135 -0.93 -8.80 -12.12
CA LEU A 135 0.32 -8.11 -11.90
C LEU A 135 1.44 -9.12 -11.69
N VAL A 136 2.49 -9.02 -12.50
CA VAL A 136 3.66 -9.90 -12.41
C VAL A 136 4.90 -9.12 -12.04
N ASP A 137 5.59 -9.54 -10.99
CA ASP A 137 6.87 -8.98 -10.58
C ASP A 137 8.05 -9.76 -11.19
N GLY A 138 8.21 -9.65 -12.52
CA GLY A 138 9.29 -10.29 -13.26
C GLY A 138 9.04 -10.45 -14.75
N LEU A 139 9.40 -11.61 -15.31
CA LEU A 139 9.15 -11.92 -16.72
C LEU A 139 7.66 -12.08 -16.97
N LEU A 140 7.19 -11.53 -18.09
CA LEU A 140 5.80 -11.65 -18.51
C LEU A 140 5.69 -12.93 -19.37
N PRO A 141 5.07 -14.03 -18.87
CA PRO A 141 4.79 -15.19 -19.70
C PRO A 141 3.84 -14.80 -20.84
N ILE A 142 4.33 -14.88 -22.08
CA ILE A 142 3.60 -14.42 -23.28
C ILE A 142 2.28 -15.18 -23.47
N GLU A 143 2.27 -16.48 -23.16
CA GLU A 143 1.09 -17.33 -23.28
C GLU A 143 -0.01 -16.94 -22.28
N ALA A 144 0.36 -16.77 -21.01
CA ALA A 144 -0.59 -16.33 -19.97
C ALA A 144 -1.10 -14.91 -20.25
N LYS A 145 -0.26 -14.03 -20.79
CA LYS A 145 -0.68 -12.69 -21.23
C LYS A 145 -1.77 -12.79 -22.32
N ARG A 146 -1.52 -13.56 -23.37
CA ARG A 146 -2.49 -13.74 -24.47
C ARG A 146 -3.81 -14.31 -23.96
N LEU A 147 -3.74 -15.28 -23.05
CA LEU A 147 -4.93 -15.88 -22.46
C LEU A 147 -5.71 -14.86 -21.60
N ALA A 148 -5.01 -14.08 -20.78
CA ALA A 148 -5.63 -13.04 -19.95
C ALA A 148 -6.35 -12.00 -20.82
N GLU A 149 -5.68 -11.50 -21.86
CA GLU A 149 -6.27 -10.56 -22.81
C GLU A 149 -7.50 -11.15 -23.54
N SER A 150 -7.50 -12.45 -23.84
CA SER A 150 -8.67 -13.11 -24.45
C SER A 150 -9.91 -13.15 -23.55
N TYR A 151 -9.72 -13.09 -22.23
CA TYR A 151 -10.79 -12.98 -21.23
C TYR A 151 -11.10 -11.53 -20.85
N GLY A 152 -10.50 -10.54 -21.51
CA GLY A 152 -10.65 -9.12 -21.17
C GLY A 152 -9.95 -8.71 -19.88
N LEU A 153 -8.99 -9.50 -19.39
CA LEU A 153 -8.18 -9.18 -18.21
C LEU A 153 -6.97 -8.32 -18.63
N GLU A 154 -6.62 -7.35 -17.78
CA GLU A 154 -5.36 -6.63 -17.93
C GLU A 154 -4.19 -7.47 -17.41
N PHE A 155 -3.12 -7.54 -18.19
CA PHE A 155 -1.91 -8.25 -17.79
C PHE A 155 -0.70 -7.32 -17.88
N LYS A 156 -0.17 -6.93 -16.72
CA LYS A 156 0.86 -5.88 -16.62
C LYS A 156 1.98 -6.27 -15.66
N ARG A 157 3.15 -5.66 -15.86
CA ARG A 157 4.23 -5.74 -14.87
C ARG A 157 3.85 -4.93 -13.65
N TYR A 158 4.11 -5.49 -12.48
CA TYR A 158 3.83 -4.86 -11.19
C TYR A 158 4.38 -3.44 -11.11
N ARG A 159 5.67 -3.26 -11.44
CA ARG A 159 6.35 -1.96 -11.41
C ARG A 159 5.72 -0.92 -12.33
N LYS A 160 5.42 -1.32 -13.57
CA LYS A 160 4.81 -0.44 -14.57
C LYS A 160 3.39 -0.03 -14.15
N TYR A 161 2.60 -0.97 -13.64
CA TYR A 161 1.26 -0.65 -13.16
C TYR A 161 1.28 0.35 -12.00
N LYS A 162 2.22 0.23 -11.06
CA LYS A 162 2.36 1.21 -9.96
C LYS A 162 2.70 2.60 -10.46
N GLU A 163 3.50 2.73 -11.52
CA GLU A 163 3.82 4.01 -12.16
C GLU A 163 2.57 4.61 -12.83
N GLU A 164 1.88 3.82 -13.65
CA GLU A 164 0.62 4.24 -14.31
C GLU A 164 -0.45 4.63 -13.28
N ALA A 165 -0.67 3.79 -12.26
CA ALA A 165 -1.63 4.07 -11.19
C ALA A 165 -1.26 5.31 -10.38
N ARG A 166 0.02 5.60 -10.18
CA ARG A 166 0.48 6.83 -9.52
C ARG A 166 0.12 8.07 -10.36
N GLU A 167 0.28 8.01 -11.67
CA GLU A 167 -0.11 9.10 -12.56
C GLU A 167 -1.63 9.29 -12.55
N THR A 168 -2.41 8.21 -12.68
CA THR A 168 -3.87 8.29 -12.71
C THR A 168 -4.47 8.73 -11.37
N LEU A 169 -4.06 8.12 -10.26
CA LEU A 169 -4.58 8.45 -8.92
C LEU A 169 -4.03 9.77 -8.40
N GLY A 170 -2.81 10.14 -8.78
CA GLY A 170 -2.20 11.43 -8.42
C GLY A 170 -2.75 12.61 -9.21
N SER A 171 -3.25 12.39 -10.44
CA SER A 171 -3.86 13.42 -11.28
C SER A 171 -5.35 13.63 -11.01
N ASN A 172 -5.97 12.80 -10.18
CA ASN A 172 -7.39 12.94 -9.84
C ASN A 172 -7.61 14.24 -9.04
N PRO A 173 -8.34 15.24 -9.59
CA PRO A 173 -8.45 16.57 -8.99
C PRO A 173 -9.44 16.64 -7.81
N ASN A 174 -10.08 15.53 -7.42
CA ASN A 174 -10.99 15.47 -6.27
C ASN A 174 -10.26 15.37 -4.92
N ARG A 175 -9.11 16.04 -4.79
CA ARG A 175 -8.37 16.20 -3.53
C ARG A 175 -8.17 17.66 -3.20
#